data_AF-A0A6B3CA80-F1
#
_entry.id   AF-A0A6B3CA80-F1
#
_cell.length_a   1.000
_cell.length_b   1.000
_cell.length_c   1.000
_cell.angle_alpha   90.00
_cell.angle_beta   90.00
_cell.angle_gamma   90.00
#
_symmetry.space_group_name_H-M   'P 1'
#
loop_
_entity.id
_entity.type
_entity.pdbx_description
1 polymer ?
#
loop_
_entity_poly.entity_id
_entity_poly.type
_entity_poly.pdbx_seq_one_letter_code
_entity_poly.pdbx_strand_id
1 'polypeptide(L)'
;GISPVRIFASGRRAPSSFRPETVHLRDDDGIVAEMRELSGTNSAILGDEEILRMVLPAIRSDYTAIENYRADPRETVNAPITVLTGESDPRTSAEEADAWEGHTGGEFDIHRFPGGHFYLAGQQAQILKIVSDELAAAPVR
;
A
#
# COMPACT_ATOMS: atom_id res chain seq x y z
N GLY A 1 24.45 -11.21 3.46
CA GLY A 1 23.24 -11.39 2.63
C GLY A 1 22.97 -10.11 1.86
N ILE A 2 22.08 -10.15 0.88
CA ILE A 2 21.60 -8.95 0.19
C ILE A 2 20.59 -8.26 1.11
N SER A 3 20.75 -6.95 1.33
CA SER A 3 19.79 -6.13 2.08
C SER A 3 19.22 -5.06 1.14
N PRO A 4 17.93 -4.72 1.26
CA PRO A 4 17.37 -3.58 0.53
C PRO A 4 18.15 -2.30 0.84
N VAL A 5 18.33 -1.45 -0.16
CA VAL A 5 18.91 -0.10 0.05
C VAL A 5 17.89 0.83 0.72
N ARG A 6 16.60 0.64 0.44
CA ARG A 6 15.44 1.31 1.03
C ARG A 6 14.18 0.50 0.72
N ILE A 7 13.15 0.64 1.54
CA ILE A 7 11.81 0.10 1.31
C ILE A 7 10.85 1.27 1.13
N PHE A 8 9.97 1.17 0.13
CA PHE A 8 8.86 2.09 -0.05
C PHE A 8 7.56 1.36 0.30
N ALA A 9 6.87 1.81 1.34
CA ALA A 9 5.55 1.32 1.70
C ALA A 9 4.50 2.31 1.18
N SER A 10 3.54 1.86 0.36
CA SER A 10 2.57 2.74 -0.28
C SER A 10 1.15 2.31 -0.01
N GLY A 11 0.31 3.21 0.50
CA GLY A 11 -1.13 2.96 0.70
C GLY A 11 -1.41 1.76 1.60
N ARG A 12 -0.51 1.48 2.55
CA ARG A 12 -0.59 0.28 3.39
C ARG A 12 -0.22 0.58 4.83
N ARG A 13 -1.03 0.03 5.74
CA ARG A 13 -0.81 0.01 7.19
C ARG A 13 0.49 -0.70 7.57
N ALA A 14 1.08 -0.30 8.68
CA ALA A 14 2.25 -0.98 9.25
C ALA A 14 1.97 -2.46 9.57
N PRO A 15 2.99 -3.35 9.51
CA PRO A 15 2.84 -4.77 9.86
C PRO A 15 2.29 -5.02 11.27
N SER A 16 2.53 -4.10 12.21
CA SER A 16 1.99 -4.13 13.58
C SER A 16 0.51 -3.69 13.68
N SER A 17 -0.02 -3.00 12.67
CA SER A 17 -1.39 -2.46 12.64
C SER A 17 -2.38 -3.42 11.99
N PHE A 18 -2.80 -4.44 12.74
CA PHE A 18 -3.78 -5.40 12.28
C PHE A 18 -5.22 -4.97 12.56
N ARG A 19 -6.08 -5.07 11.54
CA ARG A 19 -7.55 -4.97 11.65
C ARG A 19 -8.17 -6.14 10.90
N PRO A 20 -9.18 -6.85 11.45
CA PRO A 20 -9.92 -7.85 10.70
C PRO A 20 -10.60 -7.22 9.49
N GLU A 21 -10.34 -7.77 8.31
CA GLU A 21 -11.03 -7.44 7.07
C GLU A 21 -11.52 -8.74 6.42
N THR A 22 -12.58 -8.64 5.64
CA THR A 22 -13.32 -9.79 5.12
C THR A 22 -13.72 -9.62 3.67
N VAL A 23 -13.04 -8.75 2.91
CA VAL A 23 -13.34 -8.56 1.48
C VAL A 23 -13.19 -9.88 0.73
N HIS A 24 -12.18 -10.69 1.07
CA HIS A 24 -11.98 -12.00 0.45
C HIS A 24 -13.13 -13.00 0.66
N LEU A 25 -14.00 -12.77 1.64
CA LEU A 25 -15.17 -13.61 1.95
C LEU A 25 -16.45 -13.12 1.27
N ARG A 26 -16.45 -11.93 0.66
CA ARG A 26 -17.61 -11.39 -0.06
C ARG A 26 -17.85 -12.14 -1.36
N ASP A 27 -19.03 -12.04 -1.96
CA ASP A 27 -19.24 -12.50 -3.33
C ASP A 27 -18.47 -11.61 -4.34
N ASP A 28 -18.55 -11.99 -5.61
CA ASP A 28 -17.85 -11.28 -6.68
C ASP A 28 -18.29 -9.82 -6.78
N ASP A 29 -19.60 -9.55 -6.67
CA ASP A 29 -20.15 -8.20 -6.66
C ASP A 29 -19.63 -7.38 -5.47
N GLY A 30 -19.45 -7.99 -4.30
CA GLY A 30 -18.89 -7.35 -3.12
C GLY A 30 -17.40 -7.01 -3.25
N ILE A 31 -16.62 -7.80 -4.00
CA ILE A 31 -15.22 -7.47 -4.34
C ILE A 31 -15.21 -6.33 -5.37
N VAL A 32 -16.07 -6.37 -6.38
CA VAL A 32 -16.18 -5.28 -7.37
C VAL A 32 -16.58 -3.96 -6.70
N ALA A 33 -17.52 -3.99 -5.75
CA ALA A 33 -17.92 -2.82 -4.99
C ALA A 33 -16.76 -2.23 -4.18
N GLU A 34 -15.97 -3.08 -3.52
CA GLU A 34 -14.76 -2.67 -2.80
C GLU A 34 -13.75 -1.99 -3.73
N MET A 35 -13.46 -2.58 -4.89
CA MET A 35 -12.53 -1.99 -5.85
C MET A 35 -13.00 -0.64 -6.38
N ARG A 36 -14.32 -0.48 -6.59
CA ARG A 36 -14.92 0.80 -6.99
C ARG A 36 -14.76 1.86 -5.91
N GLU A 37 -14.99 1.49 -4.65
CA GLU A 37 -14.80 2.38 -3.51
C GLU A 37 -13.36 2.87 -3.41
N LEU A 38 -12.38 1.96 -3.53
CA LEU A 38 -10.97 2.32 -3.47
C LEU A 38 -10.53 3.16 -4.66
N SER A 39 -10.89 2.76 -5.89
CA SER A 39 -10.48 3.43 -7.14
C SER A 39 -11.10 4.82 -7.30
N GLY A 40 -12.18 5.12 -6.57
CA GLY A 40 -12.92 6.36 -6.69
C GLY A 40 -13.38 6.61 -8.13
N THR A 41 -13.03 7.77 -8.68
CA THR A 41 -13.38 8.18 -10.04
C THR A 41 -12.49 7.60 -11.13
N ASN A 42 -11.43 6.86 -10.79
CA ASN A 42 -10.47 6.31 -11.74
C ASN A 42 -10.93 4.96 -12.32
N SER A 43 -12.18 4.93 -12.78
CA SER A 43 -12.93 3.73 -13.21
C SER A 43 -12.39 3.04 -14.47
N ALA A 44 -11.34 3.58 -15.09
CA ALA A 44 -10.71 2.98 -16.27
C ALA A 44 -10.19 1.56 -16.01
N ILE A 45 -9.81 1.24 -14.76
CA ILE A 45 -9.40 -0.12 -14.35
C ILE A 45 -10.57 -1.12 -14.38
N LEU A 46 -11.81 -0.63 -14.26
CA LEU A 46 -13.04 -1.41 -14.15
C LEU A 46 -13.94 -1.27 -15.39
N GLY A 47 -13.41 -0.71 -16.48
CA GLY A 47 -14.19 -0.29 -17.65
C GLY A 47 -14.82 -1.45 -18.44
N ASP A 48 -14.35 -2.68 -18.21
CA ASP A 48 -14.90 -3.89 -18.82
C ASP A 48 -15.20 -4.92 -17.71
N GLU A 49 -16.49 -5.14 -17.45
CA GLU A 49 -16.96 -6.05 -16.41
C GLU A 49 -16.64 -7.51 -16.73
N GLU A 50 -16.56 -7.88 -18.01
CA GLU A 50 -16.20 -9.23 -18.43
C GLU A 50 -14.72 -9.51 -18.12
N ILE A 51 -13.84 -8.53 -18.42
CA ILE A 51 -12.42 -8.61 -18.06
C ILE A 51 -12.23 -8.63 -16.55
N LEU A 52 -12.96 -7.80 -15.82
CA LEU A 52 -12.89 -7.76 -14.37
C LEU A 52 -13.25 -9.12 -13.76
N ARG A 53 -14.35 -9.73 -14.21
CA ARG A 53 -14.80 -11.06 -13.74
C ARG A 53 -13.78 -12.16 -14.01
N MET A 54 -13.01 -12.07 -15.10
CA MET A 54 -11.93 -13.03 -15.37
C MET A 54 -10.78 -12.95 -14.36
N VAL A 55 -10.51 -11.76 -13.79
CA VAL A 55 -9.40 -11.56 -12.83
C VAL A 55 -9.83 -11.63 -11.36
N LEU A 56 -11.13 -11.68 -11.07
CA LEU A 56 -11.66 -11.78 -9.71
C LEU A 56 -11.06 -12.92 -8.86
N PRO A 57 -10.80 -14.14 -9.40
CA PRO A 57 -10.15 -15.19 -8.62
C PRO A 57 -8.76 -14.79 -8.11
N ALA A 58 -7.97 -14.09 -8.94
CA ALA A 58 -6.65 -13.60 -8.55
C ALA A 58 -6.77 -12.48 -7.52
N ILE A 59 -7.68 -11.53 -7.73
CA ILE A 59 -7.93 -10.42 -6.79
C ILE A 59 -8.38 -10.94 -5.43
N ARG A 60 -9.29 -11.92 -5.40
CA ARG A 60 -9.73 -12.58 -4.18
C ARG A 60 -8.58 -13.27 -3.45
N SER A 61 -7.68 -13.91 -4.19
CA SER A 61 -6.45 -14.51 -3.64
C SER A 61 -5.56 -13.44 -2.99
N ASP A 62 -5.40 -12.29 -3.65
CA ASP A 62 -4.60 -11.18 -3.10
C ASP A 62 -5.23 -10.61 -1.83
N TYR A 63 -6.54 -10.34 -1.81
CA TYR A 63 -7.25 -9.97 -0.58
C TYR A 63 -7.09 -11.03 0.51
N THR A 64 -7.16 -12.32 0.16
CA THR A 64 -6.98 -13.40 1.14
C THR A 64 -5.59 -13.33 1.77
N ALA A 65 -4.54 -13.15 0.96
CA ALA A 65 -3.17 -13.03 1.47
C ALA A 65 -3.00 -11.79 2.34
N ILE A 66 -3.51 -10.65 1.88
CA ILE A 66 -3.37 -9.34 2.50
C ILE A 66 -4.14 -9.25 3.83
N GLU A 67 -5.35 -9.82 3.92
CA GLU A 67 -6.20 -9.79 5.11
C GLU A 67 -5.80 -10.84 6.17
N ASN A 68 -5.17 -11.93 5.73
CA ASN A 68 -4.66 -12.99 6.61
C ASN A 68 -3.17 -12.84 6.99
N TYR A 69 -2.47 -11.86 6.41
CA TYR A 69 -1.08 -11.56 6.78
C TYR A 69 -0.96 -11.22 8.28
N ARG A 70 -0.04 -11.88 8.97
CA ARG A 70 0.33 -11.61 10.35
C ARG A 70 1.84 -11.55 10.45
N ALA A 71 2.35 -10.40 10.86
CA ALA A 71 3.74 -10.22 11.27
C ALA A 71 3.85 -10.31 12.79
N ASP A 72 5.03 -10.66 13.30
CA ASP A 72 5.35 -10.27 14.67
C ASP A 72 5.46 -8.72 14.70
N PRO A 73 4.70 -8.02 15.57
CA PRO A 73 4.67 -6.56 15.61
C PRO A 73 6.03 -5.93 15.95
N ARG A 74 7.02 -6.70 16.39
CA ARG A 74 8.38 -6.25 16.71
C ARG A 74 9.38 -6.48 15.58
N GLU A 75 8.97 -7.09 14.47
CA GLU A 75 9.87 -7.35 13.35
C GLU A 75 10.30 -6.05 12.68
N THR A 76 11.61 -5.89 12.48
CA THR A 76 12.20 -4.71 11.87
C THR A 76 13.14 -5.07 10.73
N VAL A 77 13.30 -4.15 9.79
CA VAL A 77 14.33 -4.23 8.75
C VAL A 77 15.50 -3.30 9.08
N ASN A 78 16.72 -3.68 8.68
CA ASN A 78 17.91 -2.82 8.79
C ASN A 78 18.09 -1.91 7.55
N ALA A 79 16.99 -1.43 6.98
CA ALA A 79 16.98 -0.59 5.79
C ALA A 79 16.04 0.59 6.01
N PRO A 80 16.36 1.79 5.50
CA PRO A 80 15.45 2.93 5.54
C PRO A 80 14.06 2.58 4.99
N ILE A 81 13.03 3.20 5.54
CA ILE A 81 11.64 3.07 5.07
C ILE A 81 11.11 4.45 4.71
N THR A 82 10.55 4.57 3.50
CA THR A 82 9.76 5.73 3.09
C THR A 82 8.31 5.29 2.89
N VAL A 83 7.40 5.91 3.64
CA VAL A 83 5.96 5.68 3.54
C VAL A 83 5.35 6.72 2.61
N LEU A 84 4.48 6.27 1.72
CA LEU A 84 3.70 7.10 0.81
C LEU A 84 2.21 6.80 1.07
N THR A 85 1.41 7.79 1.44
CA THR A 85 -0.01 7.56 1.78
C THR A 85 -0.92 8.69 1.32
N GLY A 86 -2.18 8.36 1.02
CA GLY A 86 -3.22 9.34 0.72
C GLY A 86 -3.80 9.92 2.00
N GLU A 87 -4.02 11.23 2.05
CA GLU A 87 -4.63 11.92 3.20
C GLU A 87 -6.07 11.47 3.48
N SER A 88 -6.75 10.93 2.47
CA SER A 88 -8.12 10.44 2.55
C SER A 88 -8.20 8.94 2.21
N ASP A 89 -7.12 8.17 2.40
CA ASP A 89 -7.12 6.72 2.17
C ASP A 89 -8.02 6.01 3.21
N PRO A 90 -9.14 5.38 2.81
CA PRO A 90 -10.02 4.68 3.75
C PRO A 90 -9.39 3.40 4.32
N ARG A 91 -8.30 2.89 3.71
CA ARG A 91 -7.65 1.63 4.11
C ARG A 91 -6.44 1.83 5.02
N THR A 92 -5.90 3.04 5.08
CA THR A 92 -4.70 3.37 5.85
C THR A 92 -4.88 4.71 6.55
N SER A 93 -5.15 4.69 7.86
CA SER A 93 -5.20 5.92 8.65
C SER A 93 -3.80 6.55 8.78
N ALA A 94 -3.75 7.83 9.16
CA ALA A 94 -2.48 8.50 9.44
C ALA A 94 -1.67 7.76 10.52
N GLU A 95 -2.34 7.34 11.60
CA GLU A 95 -1.72 6.59 12.72
C GLU A 95 -1.17 5.23 12.26
N GLU A 96 -1.89 4.51 11.40
CA GLU A 96 -1.45 3.22 10.87
C GLU A 96 -0.30 3.38 9.85
N ALA A 97 -0.20 4.52 9.17
CA ALA A 97 0.92 4.86 8.30
C ALA A 97 2.16 5.26 9.14
N ASP A 98 1.97 6.05 10.19
CA ASP A 98 3.05 6.48 11.09
C ASP A 98 3.66 5.29 11.85
N ALA A 99 2.87 4.26 12.16
CA ALA A 99 3.33 3.06 12.85
C ALA A 99 4.45 2.29 12.10
N TRP A 100 4.71 2.59 10.82
CA TRP A 100 5.85 2.04 10.08
C TRP A 100 7.20 2.47 10.64
N GLU A 101 7.28 3.58 11.38
CA GLU A 101 8.51 4.04 12.05
C GLU A 101 9.08 2.94 12.96
N GLY A 102 8.20 2.18 13.64
CA GLY A 102 8.61 1.06 14.51
C GLY A 102 9.15 -0.18 13.78
N HIS A 103 9.10 -0.22 12.45
CA HIS A 103 9.50 -1.38 11.64
C HIS A 103 10.84 -1.21 10.91
N THR A 104 11.60 -0.16 11.24
CA THR A 104 12.94 0.07 10.69
C THR A 104 13.97 0.33 11.78
N GLY A 105 15.18 -0.19 11.57
CA GLY A 105 16.39 0.23 12.30
C GLY A 105 17.19 1.32 11.57
N GLY A 106 16.70 1.80 10.42
CA GLY A 106 17.28 2.88 9.62
C GLY A 106 16.46 4.16 9.67
N GLU A 107 16.69 5.05 8.71
CA GLU A 107 15.90 6.28 8.55
C GLU A 107 14.43 5.97 8.21
N PHE A 108 13.54 6.83 8.70
CA PHE A 108 12.11 6.77 8.45
C PHE A 108 11.62 8.09 7.87
N ASP A 109 10.95 8.01 6.72
CA ASP A 109 10.33 9.15 6.05
C ASP A 109 8.87 8.84 5.74
N ILE A 110 8.02 9.86 5.76
CA ILE A 110 6.62 9.73 5.36
C ILE A 110 6.16 10.92 4.51
N HIS A 111 5.57 10.63 3.35
CA HIS A 111 4.94 11.59 2.47
C HIS A 111 3.44 11.34 2.38
N ARG A 112 2.66 12.37 2.67
CA ARG A 112 1.21 12.37 2.58
C ARG A 112 0.79 13.15 1.33
N PHE A 113 -0.13 12.59 0.58
CA PHE A 113 -0.59 13.15 -0.69
C PHE A 113 -2.08 13.44 -0.67
N PRO A 114 -2.54 14.51 -1.34
CA PRO A 114 -3.97 14.69 -1.60
C PRO A 114 -4.52 13.50 -2.38
N GLY A 115 -5.60 12.90 -1.86
CA GLY A 115 -6.29 11.77 -2.50
C GLY A 115 -6.58 10.61 -1.55
N GLY A 116 -7.31 9.62 -2.08
CA GLY A 116 -7.62 8.37 -1.38
C GLY A 116 -6.58 7.28 -1.63
N HIS A 117 -7.00 6.02 -1.60
CA HIS A 117 -6.12 4.86 -1.73
C HIS A 117 -5.25 4.88 -3.01
N PHE A 118 -5.81 5.34 -4.14
CA PHE A 118 -5.12 5.46 -5.42
C PHE A 118 -4.52 6.86 -5.68
N TYR A 119 -4.14 7.61 -4.63
CA TYR A 119 -3.48 8.92 -4.75
C TYR A 119 -2.31 8.90 -5.77
N LEU A 120 -1.60 7.77 -5.86
CA LEU A 120 -0.45 7.57 -6.74
C LEU A 120 -0.73 7.87 -8.21
N ALA A 121 -1.96 7.68 -8.69
CA ALA A 121 -2.32 7.96 -10.08
C ALA A 121 -2.23 9.46 -10.42
N GLY A 122 -2.56 10.33 -9.46
CA GLY A 122 -2.46 11.79 -9.63
C GLY A 122 -1.11 12.38 -9.24
N GLN A 123 -0.26 11.61 -8.55
CA GLN A 123 0.96 12.12 -7.91
C GLN A 123 2.24 11.50 -8.48
N GLN A 124 2.17 10.87 -9.65
CA GLN A 124 3.27 10.11 -10.27
C GLN A 124 4.58 10.91 -10.34
N ALA A 125 4.54 12.16 -10.80
CA ALA A 125 5.75 12.98 -10.93
C ALA A 125 6.44 13.25 -9.58
N GLN A 126 5.66 13.50 -8.53
CA GLN A 126 6.20 13.73 -7.18
C GLN A 126 6.74 12.43 -6.59
N ILE A 127 6.01 11.31 -6.74
CA ILE A 127 6.44 9.99 -6.27
C ILE A 127 7.74 9.57 -6.95
N LEU A 128 7.83 9.72 -8.28
CA LEU A 128 9.05 9.40 -9.03
C LEU A 128 10.24 10.25 -8.57
N LYS A 129 10.01 11.53 -8.25
CA LYS A 129 11.05 12.39 -7.69
C LYS A 129 11.53 11.88 -6.34
N ILE A 130 10.61 11.57 -5.42
CA ILE A 130 10.96 11.02 -4.09
C ILE A 130 11.75 9.72 -4.24
N VAL A 131 11.25 8.75 -5.02
CA VAL A 131 11.94 7.47 -5.23
C VAL A 131 13.34 7.69 -5.81
N SER A 132 13.48 8.60 -6.78
CA SER A 132 14.78 8.88 -7.40
C SER A 132 15.77 9.54 -6.44
N ASP A 133 15.32 10.55 -5.68
CA ASP A 133 16.14 11.27 -4.72
C ASP A 133 16.62 10.33 -3.59
N GLU A 134 15.72 9.52 -3.04
CA GLU A 134 16.03 8.57 -1.98
C GLU A 134 16.98 7.46 -2.43
N LEU A 135 16.83 6.97 -3.67
CA LEU A 135 17.75 5.97 -4.23
C LEU A 135 19.10 6.57 -4.62
N ALA A 136 19.16 7.85 -4.99
CA ALA A 136 20.41 8.54 -5.28
C ALA A 136 21.20 8.90 -4.00
N ALA A 137 20.50 9.18 -2.90
CA ALA A 137 21.10 9.42 -1.59
C ALA A 137 21.60 8.12 -0.92
N ALA A 138 21.08 6.96 -1.34
CA ALA A 138 21.51 5.68 -0.81
C ALA A 138 23.00 5.43 -1.12
N PRO A 139 23.84 5.11 -0.11
CA PRO A 139 25.24 4.84 -0.35
C PRO A 139 25.39 3.63 -1.27
N VAL A 140 26.15 3.80 -2.36
CA VAL A 140 26.57 2.69 -3.22
C VAL A 140 27.41 1.74 -2.37
N ARG A 141 26.89 0.52 -2.16
CA ARG A 141 27.60 -0.55 -1.44
C ARG A 141 28.64 -1.23 -2.34
#